data_AF-A0A9R0VNT1-F1
#
_entry.id   AF-A0A9R0VNT1-F1
#
_cell.length_a   1.000
_cell.length_b   1.000
_cell.length_c   1.000
_cell.angle_alpha   90.00
_cell.angle_beta   90.00
_cell.angle_gamma   90.00
#
_symmetry.space_group_name_H-M   'P 1'
#
loop_
_entity.id
_entity.type
_entity.pdbx_description
1 polymer ?
#
loop_
_entity_poly.entity_id
_entity_poly.type
_entity_poly.pdbx_seq_one_letter_code
_entity_poly.pdbx_strand_id
1 'polypeptide(L)'
;MCNPIPLHSFFLSLTLAFVPKTLLPLSFFSSGGGKRGGGGSKMIIPVRCFTCGKVIGNKWDHYLDLLQADYTEGDALDALGLVRYCCRRMLMTHVDLIEKLLNYNTLEKTETN
;
A
#
# COMPACT_ATOMS: atom_id res chain seq x y z
N MET A 1 7.13 24.27 -32.63
CA MET A 1 6.01 25.17 -32.24
C MET A 1 5.79 25.04 -30.75
N CYS A 2 5.33 26.12 -30.10
CA CYS A 2 4.97 26.18 -28.66
C CYS A 2 6.07 25.81 -27.64
N ASN A 3 7.08 26.68 -27.53
CA ASN A 3 7.46 27.21 -26.21
C ASN A 3 6.32 28.14 -25.73
N PRO A 4 6.06 28.28 -24.41
CA PRO A 4 6.77 29.33 -23.69
C PRO A 4 7.19 29.00 -22.23
N ILE A 5 8.46 29.26 -21.97
CA ILE A 5 9.05 29.82 -20.74
C ILE A 5 8.71 31.34 -20.73
N PRO A 6 8.70 32.15 -19.63
CA PRO A 6 9.12 31.93 -18.22
C PRO A 6 8.07 32.32 -17.14
N LEU A 7 8.43 32.15 -15.85
CA LEU A 7 8.36 33.16 -14.75
C LEU A 7 8.38 32.51 -13.34
N HIS A 8 9.56 32.19 -12.78
CA HIS A 8 9.88 32.37 -11.33
C HIS A 8 11.34 32.03 -10.94
N SER A 9 12.33 32.53 -11.69
CA SER A 9 13.70 32.63 -11.16
C SER A 9 13.86 33.99 -10.47
N PHE A 10 14.58 34.03 -9.34
CA PHE A 10 14.76 35.14 -8.38
C PHE A 10 13.61 35.37 -7.37
N PHE A 11 14.02 35.74 -6.14
CA PHE A 11 13.22 35.91 -4.89
C PHE A 11 12.45 34.65 -4.45
N LEU A 12 12.91 33.83 -3.48
CA LEU A 12 13.36 34.22 -2.14
C LEU A 12 14.25 33.12 -1.49
N SER A 13 15.52 33.43 -1.23
CA SER A 13 16.49 32.49 -0.64
C SER A 13 16.57 32.61 0.89
N LEU A 14 15.42 32.68 1.61
CA LEU A 14 15.45 33.05 3.03
C LEU A 14 14.28 32.53 3.91
N THR A 15 14.08 31.20 3.98
CA THR A 15 13.32 30.56 5.09
C THR A 15 13.92 29.20 5.51
N LEU A 16 15.25 29.11 5.60
CA LEU A 16 15.90 28.04 6.36
C LEU A 16 15.94 28.39 7.86
N ALA A 17 15.77 27.35 8.68
CA ALA A 17 16.08 27.29 10.11
C ALA A 17 15.19 28.06 11.12
N PHE A 18 14.00 27.48 11.44
CA PHE A 18 13.60 27.32 12.86
C PHE A 18 12.53 26.22 13.07
N VAL A 19 12.93 24.95 13.06
CA VAL A 19 12.15 23.85 13.67
C VAL A 19 13.09 23.07 14.60
N PRO A 20 12.84 23.06 15.93
CA PRO A 20 13.80 22.57 16.90
C PRO A 20 13.89 21.04 16.92
N LYS A 21 15.13 20.53 16.98
CA LYS A 21 15.47 19.11 16.83
C LYS A 21 15.53 18.38 18.18
N THR A 22 14.57 18.64 19.06
CA THR A 22 14.58 18.18 20.47
C THR A 22 13.19 17.84 21.01
N LEU A 23 12.66 16.65 20.66
CA LEU A 23 11.89 15.82 21.60
C LEU A 23 11.71 14.40 21.03
N LEU A 24 12.68 13.51 21.26
CA LEU A 24 12.39 12.08 21.37
C LEU A 24 12.28 11.73 22.85
N PRO A 25 11.07 11.55 23.40
CA PRO A 25 10.88 10.69 24.56
C PRO A 25 10.93 9.24 24.07
N LEU A 26 12.09 8.61 24.26
CA LEU A 26 12.32 7.18 24.08
C LEU A 26 11.62 6.37 25.20
N SER A 27 10.31 6.56 25.34
CA SER A 27 9.52 5.98 26.44
C SER A 27 8.01 6.03 26.17
N PHE A 28 7.52 5.27 25.19
CA PHE A 28 6.22 4.59 25.34
C PHE A 28 6.23 3.25 24.61
N PHE A 29 6.93 2.30 25.23
CA PHE A 29 6.75 0.87 25.01
C PHE A 29 5.33 0.49 25.48
N SER A 30 4.32 0.83 24.69
CA SER A 30 2.93 0.43 24.95
C SER A 30 2.67 -0.92 24.30
N SER A 31 2.74 -1.97 25.11
CA SER A 31 2.16 -3.27 24.78
C SER A 31 0.70 -3.08 24.35
N GLY A 32 0.35 -3.53 23.14
CA GLY A 32 -0.91 -3.13 22.49
C GLY A 32 -1.48 -4.17 21.53
N GLY A 33 -1.70 -5.39 22.03
CA GLY A 33 -2.72 -6.35 21.52
C GLY A 33 -2.76 -6.66 20.02
N GLY A 34 -2.36 -7.88 19.64
CA GLY A 34 -2.50 -8.34 18.26
C GLY A 34 -3.96 -8.33 17.76
N LYS A 35 -4.19 -7.67 16.62
CA LYS A 35 -5.39 -7.86 15.79
C LYS A 35 -5.04 -8.65 14.53
N ARG A 36 -4.97 -9.98 14.64
CA ARG A 36 -5.18 -10.85 13.47
C ARG A 36 -6.67 -10.84 13.15
N GLY A 37 -7.14 -9.78 12.49
CA GLY A 37 -8.56 -9.54 12.30
C GLY A 37 -8.81 -8.38 11.35
N GLY A 38 -8.96 -8.71 10.07
CA GLY A 38 -9.18 -7.78 8.98
C GLY A 38 -9.39 -8.56 7.70
N GLY A 39 -10.58 -9.18 7.57
CA GLY A 39 -10.96 -9.91 6.37
C GLY A 39 -11.04 -8.98 5.16
N GLY A 40 -9.93 -8.93 4.41
CA GLY A 40 -9.84 -8.37 3.08
C GLY A 40 -9.91 -9.54 2.10
N SER A 41 -11.12 -9.86 1.69
CA SER A 41 -11.53 -11.02 0.91
C SER A 41 -10.58 -11.46 -0.22
N LYS A 42 -9.55 -12.30 -0.06
CA LYS A 42 -8.43 -12.29 -1.05
C LYS A 42 -8.64 -12.80 -2.53
N MET A 43 -9.25 -12.10 -3.53
CA MET A 43 -9.21 -12.59 -4.94
C MET A 43 -7.77 -12.64 -5.42
N ILE A 44 -7.21 -13.83 -5.59
CA ILE A 44 -5.81 -14.05 -5.26
C ILE A 44 -4.82 -13.17 -6.04
N ILE A 45 -3.84 -12.62 -5.31
CA ILE A 45 -2.76 -11.81 -5.90
C ILE A 45 -1.98 -12.63 -6.92
N PRO A 46 -1.67 -12.07 -8.10
CA PRO A 46 -0.79 -12.72 -9.05
C PRO A 46 0.60 -12.90 -8.43
N VAL A 47 1.05 -14.16 -8.33
CA VAL A 47 2.34 -14.54 -7.72
C VAL A 47 3.52 -13.77 -8.34
N ARG A 48 3.43 -13.47 -9.64
CA ARG A 48 4.40 -12.70 -10.43
C ARG A 48 3.70 -11.54 -11.13
N CYS A 49 4.38 -10.41 -11.30
CA CYS A 49 3.89 -9.35 -12.19
C CYS A 49 3.90 -9.81 -13.67
N PHE A 50 2.79 -9.59 -14.37
CA PHE A 50 2.63 -9.91 -15.80
C PHE A 50 3.66 -9.24 -16.73
N THR A 51 4.20 -8.07 -16.35
CA THR A 51 5.21 -7.36 -17.15
C THR A 51 6.64 -7.57 -16.64
N CYS A 52 6.87 -7.52 -15.33
CA CYS A 52 8.22 -7.48 -14.77
C CYS A 52 8.74 -8.85 -14.25
N GLY A 53 7.91 -9.89 -14.18
CA GLY A 53 8.29 -11.23 -13.67
C GLY A 53 8.70 -11.28 -12.18
N LYS A 54 8.77 -10.13 -11.50
CA LYS A 54 9.14 -10.01 -10.09
C LYS A 54 8.08 -10.70 -9.21
N VAL A 55 8.53 -11.36 -8.15
CA VAL A 55 7.65 -11.92 -7.10
C VAL A 55 6.88 -10.79 -6.44
N ILE A 56 5.55 -10.94 -6.38
CA ILE A 56 4.64 -9.98 -5.77
C ILE A 56 3.80 -10.61 -4.64
N GLY A 57 3.43 -11.89 -4.76
CA GLY A 57 2.57 -12.57 -3.76
C GLY A 57 3.03 -12.36 -2.31
N ASN A 58 4.32 -12.53 -2.04
CA ASN A 58 4.92 -12.42 -0.69
C ASN A 58 4.97 -11.00 -0.12
N LYS A 59 4.45 -9.98 -0.81
CA LYS A 59 4.57 -8.56 -0.40
C LYS A 59 3.28 -7.93 0.08
N TRP A 60 2.17 -8.65 -0.05
CA TRP A 60 0.85 -8.11 0.28
C TRP A 60 0.65 -7.87 1.76
N ASP A 61 1.03 -8.85 2.58
CA ASP A 61 0.80 -8.78 4.02
C ASP A 61 1.58 -7.60 4.62
N HIS A 62 2.84 -7.43 4.21
CA HIS A 62 3.64 -6.25 4.52
C HIS A 62 3.06 -4.93 3.97
N TYR A 63 2.35 -4.94 2.85
CA TYR A 63 1.66 -3.74 2.35
C TYR A 63 0.49 -3.37 3.26
N LEU A 64 -0.29 -4.35 3.72
CA LEU A 64 -1.35 -4.14 4.70
C LEU A 64 -0.81 -3.68 6.06
N ASP A 65 0.28 -4.29 6.55
CA ASP A 65 0.94 -3.88 7.80
C ASP A 65 1.37 -2.40 7.76
N LEU A 66 1.91 -1.94 6.62
CA LEU A 66 2.32 -0.55 6.41
C LEU A 66 1.11 0.40 6.36
N LEU A 67 0.02 0.03 5.69
CA LEU A 67 -1.22 0.83 5.68
C LEU A 67 -1.88 0.89 7.07
N GLN A 68 -1.79 -0.16 7.88
CA GLN A 68 -2.24 -0.15 9.29
C GLN A 68 -1.36 0.72 10.20
N ALA A 69 -0.12 1.00 9.78
CA ALA A 69 0.80 1.91 10.45
C ALA A 69 0.73 3.36 9.89
N ASP A 70 -0.39 3.72 9.24
CA ASP A 70 -0.69 5.04 8.69
C ASP A 70 0.34 5.57 7.65
N TYR A 71 1.06 4.69 6.94
CA TYR A 71 1.92 5.09 5.82
C TYR A 71 1.09 5.46 4.58
N THR A 72 1.61 6.39 3.77
CA THR A 72 1.02 6.66 2.46
C THR A 72 1.20 5.46 1.52
N GLU A 73 0.23 5.23 0.63
CA GLU A 73 0.28 4.14 -0.36
C GLU A 73 1.55 4.17 -1.22
N GLY A 74 2.02 5.38 -1.56
CA GLY A 74 3.24 5.60 -2.33
C GLY A 74 4.49 5.15 -1.56
N ASP A 75 4.65 5.64 -0.34
CA ASP A 75 5.80 5.34 0.53
C ASP A 75 5.84 3.86 0.92
N ALA A 76 4.68 3.24 1.16
CA ALA A 76 4.57 1.81 1.44
C ALA A 76 5.05 0.95 0.25
N LEU A 77 4.69 1.32 -0.99
CA LEU A 77 5.18 0.64 -2.19
C LEU A 77 6.69 0.84 -2.43
N ASP A 78 7.26 1.96 -1.99
CA ASP A 78 8.70 2.21 -2.04
C ASP A 78 9.49 1.47 -0.97
N ALA A 79 8.98 1.39 0.27
CA ALA A 79 9.53 0.55 1.33
C ALA A 79 9.60 -0.93 0.91
N LEU A 80 8.63 -1.40 0.12
CA LEU A 80 8.62 -2.75 -0.46
C LEU A 80 9.57 -2.92 -1.66
N GLY A 81 10.31 -1.89 -2.09
CA GLY A 81 11.25 -1.96 -3.21
C GLY A 81 10.57 -2.22 -4.57
N LEU A 82 9.41 -1.60 -4.81
CA LEU A 82 8.64 -1.71 -6.06
C LEU A 82 8.77 -0.45 -6.94
N VAL A 83 9.99 -0.04 -7.28
CA VAL A 83 10.26 1.17 -8.08
C VAL A 83 9.54 1.20 -9.45
N ARG A 84 9.33 0.05 -10.11
CA ARG A 84 8.70 0.00 -11.44
C ARG A 84 7.16 0.04 -11.36
N TYR A 85 6.56 0.97 -12.10
CA TYR A 85 5.10 1.17 -12.20
C TYR A 85 4.30 -0.11 -12.52
N CYS A 86 4.84 -1.00 -13.36
CA CYS A 86 4.18 -2.25 -13.73
C CYS A 86 4.05 -3.22 -12.54
N CYS A 87 5.04 -3.24 -11.65
CA CYS A 87 4.99 -4.04 -10.44
C CYS A 87 4.10 -3.36 -9.37
N ARG A 88 4.05 -2.02 -9.29
CA ARG A 88 3.14 -1.28 -8.37
C ARG A 88 1.66 -1.47 -8.70
N ARG A 89 1.29 -1.43 -9.99
CA ARG A 89 -0.09 -1.61 -10.47
C ARG A 89 -0.76 -2.85 -9.86
N MET A 90 -0.01 -3.95 -9.74
CA MET A 90 -0.54 -5.23 -9.25
C MET A 90 -0.96 -5.22 -7.77
N LEU A 91 -0.40 -4.33 -6.94
CA LEU A 91 -0.86 -4.15 -5.55
C LEU A 91 -1.92 -3.04 -5.46
N MET A 92 -1.70 -1.91 -6.14
CA MET A 92 -2.57 -0.74 -6.03
C MET A 92 -3.99 -1.00 -6.56
N THR A 93 -4.14 -1.77 -7.65
CA THR A 93 -5.47 -2.12 -8.19
C THR A 93 -5.99 -3.46 -7.67
N HIS A 94 -5.45 -3.95 -6.56
CA HIS A 94 -5.76 -5.29 -6.08
C HIS A 94 -7.09 -5.34 -5.32
N VAL A 95 -8.17 -5.68 -6.02
CA VAL A 95 -9.48 -5.85 -5.37
C VAL A 95 -9.62 -7.27 -4.85
N ASP A 96 -9.71 -7.34 -3.53
CA ASP A 96 -9.95 -8.55 -2.79
C ASP A 96 -11.45 -8.96 -2.85
N LEU A 97 -11.77 -10.11 -3.50
CA LEU A 97 -13.09 -10.81 -3.44
C LEU A 97 -13.21 -12.26 -2.84
N ILE A 98 -12.18 -13.07 -2.51
CA ILE A 98 -12.33 -14.50 -2.08
C ILE A 98 -13.24 -14.75 -0.87
N GLU A 99 -13.14 -14.04 0.26
CA GLU A 99 -14.03 -14.33 1.41
C GLU A 99 -15.52 -14.16 1.05
N LYS A 100 -15.84 -13.26 0.12
CA LYS A 100 -17.22 -13.10 -0.39
C LYS A 100 -17.63 -14.30 -1.26
N LEU A 101 -16.70 -14.94 -1.95
CA LEU A 101 -16.93 -16.15 -2.75
C LEU A 101 -17.02 -17.42 -1.88
N LEU A 102 -16.24 -17.53 -0.81
CA LEU A 102 -16.29 -18.66 0.12
C LEU A 102 -17.66 -18.84 0.78
N ASN A 103 -18.44 -17.77 0.89
CA ASN A 103 -19.79 -17.78 1.46
C ASN A 103 -20.85 -18.33 0.48
N TYR A 104 -20.50 -18.64 -0.78
CA TYR A 104 -21.42 -19.22 -1.76
C TYR A 104 -21.09 -20.69 -2.03
N ASN A 105 -21.56 -21.56 -1.14
CA ASN A 105 -21.50 -23.01 -1.33
C ASN A 105 -22.50 -23.46 -2.41
N THR A 106 -22.03 -24.20 -3.42
CA THR A 106 -22.88 -24.68 -4.52
C THR A 106 -23.80 -25.82 -4.14
N LEU A 107 -23.53 -26.52 -3.03
CA LEU A 107 -24.26 -27.72 -2.60
C LEU A 107 -25.66 -27.42 -2.01
N GLU A 108 -25.89 -26.20 -1.54
CA GLU A 108 -27.14 -25.81 -0.87
C GLU A 108 -28.31 -25.59 -1.83
N LYS A 109 -28.06 -25.49 -3.14
CA LYS A 109 -29.09 -25.21 -4.17
C LYS A 109 -29.70 -26.44 -4.83
N THR A 110 -29.19 -27.64 -4.56
CA THR A 110 -29.72 -28.89 -5.13
C THR A 110 -30.90 -29.49 -4.37
N GLU A 111 -31.24 -28.99 -3.18
CA GLU A 111 -32.34 -29.51 -2.37
C GLU A 111 -33.66 -28.73 -2.52
N THR A 112 -33.66 -27.62 -3.28
CA THR A 112 -34.87 -26.84 -3.61
C THR A 112 -35.10 -26.84 -5.12
N ASN A 113 -35.61 -27.96 -5.64
CA ASN A 113 -36.27 -28.06 -6.95
C ASN A 113 -37.77 -28.26 -6.72
#